data_AF-A0A1B8HM93-F1
#
_entry.id   AF-A0A1B8HM93-F1
#
_cell.length_a   1.000
_cell.length_b   1.000
_cell.length_c   1.000
_cell.angle_alpha   90.00
_cell.angle_beta   90.00
_cell.angle_gamma   90.00
#
_symmetry.space_group_name_H-M   'P 1'
#
loop_
_entity.id
_entity.type
_entity.pdbx_description
1 polymer ?
#
loop_
_entity_poly.entity_id
_entity_poly.type
_entity_poly.pdbx_seq_one_letter_code
_entity_poly.pdbx_strand_id
1 'polypeptide(L)' 'MNLNAISQAAKRPNQTPAQFMRIANESDLFKKGRTLWYHYSRSFGFERELVRTNTLRLAQGSGLPVSFVERAINHYLTH' A
#
# COMPACT_ATOMS: atom_id res chain seq x y z
N MET A 1 16.19 -39.71 6.47
CA MET A 1 15.29 -38.65 6.01
C MET A 1 15.36 -37.53 7.03
N ASN A 2 15.84 -36.33 6.68
CA ASN A 2 15.83 -35.19 7.59
C ASN A 2 15.56 -33.90 6.80
N LEU A 3 14.54 -33.16 7.24
CA LEU A 3 13.92 -32.01 6.59
C LEU A 3 14.65 -30.72 6.96
N ASN A 4 15.52 -30.21 6.10
CA ASN A 4 16.01 -28.84 6.21
C ASN A 4 15.21 -27.92 5.29
N ALA A 5 14.03 -27.53 5.76
CA ALA A 5 13.27 -26.40 5.22
C ALA A 5 13.96 -25.10 5.67
N ILE A 6 14.95 -24.66 4.88
CA ILE A 6 15.59 -23.36 5.06
C ILE A 6 14.62 -22.30 4.57
N SER A 7 13.95 -21.69 5.55
CA SER A 7 13.41 -20.33 5.59
C SER A 7 13.56 -19.54 4.29
N GLN A 8 12.53 -19.57 3.45
CA GLN A 8 12.32 -18.53 2.44
C GLN A 8 11.98 -17.22 3.17
N ALA A 9 13.01 -16.53 3.66
CA ALA A 9 12.89 -15.12 3.98
C ALA A 9 12.59 -14.41 2.65
N ALA A 10 11.31 -14.13 2.41
CA ALA A 10 10.85 -13.34 1.28
C ALA A 10 11.64 -12.05 1.26
N LYS A 11 12.60 -11.97 0.34
CA LYS A 11 13.48 -10.84 0.10
C LYS A 11 12.59 -9.71 -0.41
N ARG A 12 11.96 -8.98 0.53
CA ARG A 12 11.15 -7.81 0.21
C ARG A 12 12.05 -6.88 -0.60
N PRO A 13 11.69 -6.57 -1.86
CA PRO A 13 12.53 -5.71 -2.68
C PRO A 13 12.69 -4.39 -1.90
N ASN A 14 13.95 -4.03 -1.68
CA ASN A 14 14.34 -2.85 -0.90
C ASN A 14 14.07 -1.61 -1.75
N GLN A 15 12.79 -1.36 -2.03
CA GLN A 15 12.35 -0.25 -2.85
C GLN A 15 12.44 1.02 -2.01
N THR A 16 13.25 1.98 -2.46
CA THR A 16 13.40 3.25 -1.75
C THR A 16 12.09 4.04 -1.83
N PRO A 17 11.77 4.90 -0.86
CA PRO A 17 10.58 5.77 -0.91
C PRO A 17 10.46 6.56 -2.23
N ALA A 18 11.59 6.95 -2.83
CA ALA A 18 11.65 7.63 -4.12
C ALA A 18 11.21 6.74 -5.31
N GLN A 19 11.38 5.42 -5.24
CA GLN A 19 10.92 4.50 -6.28
C GLN A 19 9.38 4.34 -6.27
N PHE A 20 8.72 4.45 -5.11
CA PHE A 20 7.26 4.45 -5.03
C PHE A 20 6.64 5.74 -5.59
N MET A 21 7.34 6.86 -5.48
CA MET A 21 6.91 8.10 -6.16
C MET A 21 7.02 8.01 -7.69
N ARG A 22 7.73 7.00 -8.20
CA ARG A 22 7.98 6.73 -9.63
C ARG A 22 6.99 5.76 -10.25
N ILE A 23 5.79 5.58 -9.68
CA ILE A 23 4.68 5.03 -10.48
C ILE A 23 4.39 6.04 -11.59
N ALA A 24 4.89 5.74 -12.77
CA ALA A 24 4.87 6.63 -13.93
C ALA A 24 3.51 6.65 -14.65
N ASN A 25 2.59 5.73 -14.32
CA ASN A 25 1.36 5.51 -15.07
C ASN A 25 0.12 5.66 -14.17
N GLU A 26 -0.82 6.54 -14.54
CA GLU A 26 -2.07 6.79 -13.80
C GLU A 26 -2.88 5.50 -13.59
N SER A 27 -2.91 4.61 -14.59
CA SER A 27 -3.58 3.32 -14.49
C SER A 27 -3.07 2.45 -13.33
N ASP A 28 -1.75 2.46 -13.09
CA ASP A 28 -1.15 1.68 -12.01
C ASP A 28 -1.41 2.33 -10.65
N LEU A 29 -1.40 3.67 -10.60
CA LEU A 29 -1.78 4.42 -9.41
C LEU A 29 -3.24 4.15 -9.02
N PHE A 30 -4.15 4.13 -10.01
CA PHE A 30 -5.57 3.82 -9.81
C PHE A 30 -5.78 2.39 -9.29
N LYS A 31 -5.17 1.38 -9.93
CA LYS A 31 -5.24 -0.01 -9.47
C LYS A 31 -4.71 -0.16 -8.05
N LYS A 32 -3.60 0.51 -7.73
CA LYS A 32 -3.02 0.50 -6.39
C LYS A 32 -3.94 1.18 -5.38
N GLY A 33 -4.51 2.33 -5.76
CA GLY A 33 -5.51 3.06 -4.99
C GLY A 33 -6.73 2.22 -4.65
N ARG A 34 -7.28 1.50 -5.63
CA ARG A 34 -8.41 0.57 -5.42
C ARG A 34 -8.10 -0.50 -4.37
N THR A 35 -6.95 -1.15 -4.49
CA THR A 35 -6.52 -2.18 -3.53
C THR A 35 -6.30 -1.60 -2.14
N LEU A 36 -5.64 -0.44 -2.04
CA LEU A 36 -5.41 0.24 -0.77
C LEU A 36 -6.72 0.69 -0.12
N TRP A 37 -7.66 1.22 -0.91
CA TRP A 37 -8.98 1.61 -0.42
C TRP A 37 -9.79 0.41 0.07
N TYR A 38 -9.74 -0.73 -0.62
CA TYR A 38 -10.36 -1.96 -0.15
C TYR A 38 -9.81 -2.40 1.21
N HIS A 39 -8.49 -2.37 1.39
CA HIS A 39 -7.88 -2.70 2.68
C HIS A 39 -8.21 -1.65 3.76
N TYR A 40 -8.17 -0.37 3.42
CA TYR A 40 -8.51 0.72 4.33
C TYR A 40 -9.95 0.56 4.84
N SER A 41 -10.92 0.46 3.92
CA SER A 41 -12.33 0.38 4.25
C SER A 41 -12.70 -0.88 5.03
N ARG A 42 -12.09 -2.01 4.70
CA ARG A 42 -12.28 -3.26 5.44
C ARG A 42 -11.74 -3.22 6.87
N SER A 43 -10.66 -2.48 7.12
CA SER A 43 -10.01 -2.42 8.43
C SER A 43 -10.52 -1.27 9.31
N PHE A 44 -10.93 -0.15 8.71
CA PHE A 44 -11.20 1.09 9.44
C PHE A 44 -12.59 1.69 9.15
N GLY A 45 -13.33 1.16 8.18
CA GLY A 45 -14.63 1.67 7.77
C GLY A 45 -14.58 2.55 6.51
N PHE A 46 -15.76 2.83 5.95
CA PHE A 46 -15.93 3.48 4.64
C PHE A 46 -15.93 5.02 4.70
N GLU A 47 -15.24 5.63 5.67
CA GLU A 47 -15.18 7.09 5.78
C GLU A 47 -14.53 7.72 4.55
N ARG A 48 -15.21 8.70 3.95
CA ARG A 48 -14.71 9.40 2.76
C ARG A 48 -13.40 10.14 3.02
N GLU A 49 -13.20 10.60 4.25
CA GLU A 49 -11.97 11.26 4.67
C GLU A 49 -10.97 10.26 5.23
N LEU A 50 -9.71 10.36 4.77
CA LEU A 50 -8.63 9.53 5.27
C LEU A 50 -8.15 10.04 6.62
N VAL A 51 -8.38 9.26 7.68
CA VAL A 51 -7.82 9.50 9.00
C VAL A 51 -6.34 9.14 8.98
N ARG A 52 -5.48 10.14 9.18
CA ARG A 52 -4.01 10.00 9.08
C ARG A 52 -3.45 8.82 9.87
N THR A 53 -3.96 8.59 11.08
CA THR A 53 -3.52 7.47 11.94
C THR A 53 -3.82 6.11 11.33
N ASN A 54 -4.96 5.95 10.67
CA ASN A 54 -5.35 4.72 9.97
C ASN A 54 -4.52 4.54 8.70
N THR A 55 -4.30 5.61 7.95
CA THR A 55 -3.45 5.59 6.75
C THR A 55 -2.00 5.24 7.09
N LEU A 56 -1.48 5.72 8.22
CA LEU A 56 -0.16 5.31 8.73
C LEU A 56 -0.09 3.82 9.02
N ARG A 57 -1.10 3.26 9.70
CA ARG A 57 -1.17 1.81 9.98
C ARG A 57 -1.25 1.00 8.69
N LEU A 58 -2.05 1.44 7.71
CA LEU A 58 -2.13 0.80 6.40
C LEU A 58 -0.81 0.86 5.64
N ALA A 59 -0.13 2.01 5.68
CA ALA A 59 1.17 2.22 5.05
C ALA A 59 2.25 1.29 5.62
N GLN A 60 2.30 1.16 6.95
CA GLN A 60 3.18 0.21 7.65
C GLN A 60 2.89 -1.23 7.24
N GLY A 61 1.61 -1.64 7.21
CA GLY A 61 1.22 -2.99 6.79
C GLY A 61 1.52 -3.29 5.33
N SER A 62 1.46 -2.27 4.47
CA SER A 62 1.70 -2.39 3.03
C SER A 62 3.17 -2.22 2.62
N GLY A 63 4.04 -1.77 3.53
CA GLY A 63 5.43 -1.43 3.22
C GLY A 63 5.55 -0.24 2.27
N LEU A 64 4.60 0.70 2.31
CA LEU A 64 4.53 1.86 1.42
C LEU A 64 4.69 3.16 2.21
N PRO A 65 5.22 4.24 1.60
CA PRO A 65 5.18 5.56 2.22
C PRO A 65 3.73 6.03 2.43
N VAL A 66 3.44 6.66 3.57
CA VAL A 66 2.09 7.15 3.88
C VAL A 66 1.56 8.13 2.82
N SER A 67 2.42 9.03 2.33
CA SER A 67 2.07 10.00 1.29
C SER A 67 1.71 9.32 -0.04
N PHE A 68 2.35 8.19 -0.36
CA PHE A 68 2.01 7.39 -1.52
C PHE A 68 0.64 6.73 -1.36
N VAL A 69 0.34 6.19 -0.16
CA VAL A 69 -0.96 5.59 0.14
C VAL A 69 -2.08 6.64 0.05
N GLU A 70 -1.89 7.81 0.67
CA GLU A 70 -2.82 8.94 0.59
C GLU A 70 -3.07 9.34 -0.87
N ARG A 71 -1.99 9.54 -1.66
CA ARG A 71 -2.09 9.91 -3.08
C ARG A 71 -2.84 8.85 -3.90
N ALA A 72 -2.51 7.57 -3.71
CA ALA A 72 -3.12 6.48 -4.48
C ALA A 72 -4.61 6.32 -4.17
N ILE A 73 -4.99 6.33 -2.89
CA ILE A 73 -6.40 6.23 -2.49
C ILE A 73 -7.18 7.44 -2.99
N ASN A 74 -6.66 8.66 -2.79
CA ASN A 74 -7.32 9.87 -3.26
C ASN A 74 -7.49 9.87 -4.78
N HIS A 75 -6.48 9.42 -5.52
CA HIS A 75 -6.59 9.30 -6.97
C HIS A 75 -7.71 8.34 -7.39
N TYR A 76 -7.80 7.16 -6.74
CA TYR A 76 -8.88 6.20 -6.99
C TYR A 76 -10.28 6.75 -6.63
N LEU A 77 -10.41 7.52 -5.55
CA LEU A 77 -11.71 8.06 -5.11
C LEU A 77 -12.18 9.26 -5.94
N THR A 78 -11.31 9.83 -6.77
CA THR A 78 -11.59 11.04 -7.57
C THR A 78 -11.71 10.78 -9.08
N HIS A 79 -11.35 9.58 -9.54
CA HIS A 79 -11.39 9.14 -10.94
C HIS A 79 -12.33 7.94 -11.09
#